data_AF-A0A9D1M9P9-F1
#
_entry.id   AF-A0A9D1M9P9-F1
#
_cell.length_a   1.000
_cell.length_b   1.000
_cell.length_c   1.000
_cell.angle_alpha   90.00
_cell.angle_beta   90.00
_cell.angle_gamma   90.00
#
_symmetry.space_group_name_H-M   'P 1'
#
loop_
_entity.id
_entity.type
_entity.pdbx_description
1 polymer ?
#
loop_
_entity_poly.entity_id
_entity_poly.type
_entity_poly.pdbx_seq_one_letter_code
_entity_poly.pdbx_strand_id
1 'polypeptide(L)'
;IGVVSETADEVVVKAGAGIVWDDLVAYSVEMGWGGLENLSNIPGEVGASAVQNIGAYGREAKDTIEQVECIDVESLCMRIFDNAQCMYGYRSSIFKKEMKGRFIVTAVFFRLQKKPILHLEYGNLSTVLSSLKEPSLQDVRNAVIKIRSEKLPDPDFVGNAGSFFMNPIIPVGQYEKIKADYPDIPSYPAGLGQIKVPAAWLIDRCGWKGKAEGGAAVYEKQCLVLINQNHAKAQDVLSLAEKITISVENRFGITIHPEVNFID
;
A
#
# COMPACT_ATOMS: atom_id res chain seq x y z
N ILE A 1 -13.00 -17.33 -6.33
CA ILE A 1 -12.80 -17.28 -4.86
C ILE A 1 -13.49 -18.52 -4.29
N GLY A 2 -12.89 -19.23 -3.34
CA GLY A 2 -13.52 -20.41 -2.72
C GLY A 2 -13.12 -20.57 -1.27
N VAL A 3 -14.07 -20.99 -0.42
CA VAL A 3 -13.82 -21.33 0.98
C VAL A 3 -13.07 -22.66 1.05
N VAL A 4 -11.96 -22.70 1.78
CA VAL A 4 -11.16 -23.92 1.95
C VAL A 4 -11.27 -24.52 3.36
N SER A 5 -11.56 -23.69 4.35
CA SER A 5 -11.88 -24.12 5.71
C SER A 5 -12.73 -23.08 6.42
N GLU A 6 -13.54 -23.52 7.37
CA GLU A 6 -14.49 -22.66 8.06
C GLU A 6 -14.71 -23.16 9.48
N THR A 7 -14.73 -22.23 10.43
CA THR A 7 -15.10 -22.46 11.83
C THR A 7 -16.25 -21.54 12.22
N ALA A 8 -16.66 -21.55 13.50
CA ALA A 8 -17.66 -20.63 14.01
C ALA A 8 -17.20 -19.15 13.96
N ASP A 9 -15.89 -18.91 14.05
CA ASP A 9 -15.33 -17.55 14.21
C ASP A 9 -14.47 -17.11 13.02
N GLU A 10 -13.95 -18.04 12.22
CA GLU A 10 -13.04 -17.74 11.11
C GLU A 10 -13.43 -18.48 9.83
N VAL A 11 -12.97 -17.96 8.70
CA VAL A 11 -13.04 -18.61 7.38
C VAL A 11 -11.73 -18.40 6.65
N VAL A 12 -11.24 -19.43 5.97
CA VAL A 12 -10.09 -19.33 5.08
C VAL A 12 -10.59 -19.39 3.65
N VAL A 13 -10.25 -18.37 2.86
CA VAL A 13 -10.61 -18.27 1.44
C VAL A 13 -9.38 -18.39 0.56
N LYS A 14 -9.46 -19.23 -0.47
CA LYS A 14 -8.49 -19.26 -1.58
C LYS A 14 -8.97 -18.33 -2.70
N ALA A 15 -8.16 -17.36 -3.04
CA ALA A 15 -8.38 -16.46 -4.16
C ALA A 15 -7.28 -16.67 -5.22
N GLY A 16 -7.67 -16.85 -6.47
CA GLY A 16 -6.71 -16.96 -7.58
C GLY A 16 -5.97 -15.64 -7.79
N ALA A 17 -4.72 -15.71 -8.26
CA ALA A 17 -3.84 -14.56 -8.34
C ALA A 17 -4.37 -13.43 -9.24
N GLY A 18 -5.03 -13.75 -10.35
CA GLY A 18 -5.57 -12.77 -11.31
C GLY A 18 -6.94 -12.20 -10.93
N ILE A 19 -7.45 -12.46 -9.73
CA ILE A 19 -8.68 -11.82 -9.25
C ILE A 19 -8.38 -10.36 -8.93
N VAL A 20 -9.24 -9.45 -9.41
CA VAL A 20 -9.15 -8.03 -9.05
C VAL A 20 -9.23 -7.89 -7.53
N TRP A 21 -8.25 -7.20 -6.94
CA TRP A 21 -8.12 -7.11 -5.49
C TRP A 21 -9.40 -6.58 -4.83
N ASP A 22 -9.94 -5.47 -5.34
CA ASP A 22 -11.09 -4.85 -4.71
C ASP A 22 -12.38 -5.67 -4.83
N ASP A 23 -12.48 -6.55 -5.83
CA ASP A 23 -13.59 -7.50 -5.95
C ASP A 23 -13.52 -8.56 -4.84
N LEU A 24 -12.32 -9.03 -4.47
CA LEU A 24 -12.13 -9.90 -3.30
C LEU A 24 -12.54 -9.18 -2.01
N VAL A 25 -12.16 -7.91 -1.86
CA VAL A 25 -12.53 -7.13 -0.68
C VAL A 25 -14.04 -6.95 -0.60
N ALA A 26 -14.69 -6.56 -1.70
CA ALA A 26 -16.14 -6.43 -1.79
C ALA A 26 -16.85 -7.73 -1.41
N TYR A 27 -16.40 -8.86 -1.98
CA TYR A 27 -16.93 -10.18 -1.68
C TYR A 27 -16.79 -10.54 -0.19
N SER A 28 -15.64 -10.28 0.43
CA SER A 28 -15.44 -10.54 1.86
C SER A 28 -16.40 -9.73 2.74
N VAL A 29 -16.61 -8.45 2.40
CA VAL A 29 -17.50 -7.55 3.14
C VAL A 29 -18.97 -7.97 2.98
N GLU A 30 -19.39 -8.36 1.77
CA GLU A 30 -20.74 -8.86 1.50
C GLU A 30 -21.06 -10.13 2.31
N MET A 31 -20.07 -11.01 2.46
CA MET A 31 -20.19 -12.24 3.25
C MET A 31 -20.08 -12.01 4.77
N GLY A 32 -19.83 -10.77 5.21
CA GLY A 32 -19.64 -10.44 6.63
C GLY A 32 -18.29 -10.92 7.19
N TRP A 33 -17.28 -11.11 6.34
CA TRP A 33 -15.94 -11.57 6.72
C TRP A 33 -14.97 -10.39 6.78
N GLY A 34 -14.56 -10.03 7.98
CA GLY A 34 -13.65 -8.90 8.21
C GLY A 34 -12.18 -9.28 8.15
N GLY A 35 -11.36 -8.26 7.93
CA GLY A 35 -9.91 -8.31 7.82
C GLY A 35 -9.36 -7.60 6.57
N LEU A 36 -10.19 -7.33 5.56
CA LEU A 36 -9.78 -6.73 4.29
C LEU A 36 -10.36 -5.33 4.03
N GLU A 37 -11.34 -4.90 4.80
CA GLU A 37 -12.12 -3.67 4.60
C GLU A 37 -11.24 -2.41 4.53
N ASN A 38 -10.20 -2.30 5.36
CA ASN A 38 -9.21 -1.22 5.34
C ASN A 38 -8.39 -1.16 4.03
N LEU A 39 -8.33 -2.24 3.27
CA LEU A 39 -7.60 -2.38 2.02
C LEU A 39 -8.50 -2.18 0.79
N SER A 40 -9.71 -1.66 0.99
CA SER A 40 -10.66 -1.38 -0.09
C SER A 40 -10.11 -0.34 -1.09
N ASN A 41 -10.49 -0.51 -2.35
CA ASN A 41 -10.17 0.32 -3.50
C ASN A 41 -8.67 0.46 -3.79
N ILE A 42 -7.88 -0.55 -3.42
CA ILE A 42 -6.50 -0.69 -3.90
C ILE A 42 -6.55 -1.33 -5.30
N PRO A 43 -5.99 -0.69 -6.35
CA PRO A 43 -5.94 -1.28 -7.68
C PRO A 43 -5.03 -2.51 -7.75
N GLY A 44 -5.21 -3.31 -8.80
CA GLY A 44 -4.40 -4.48 -9.09
C GLY A 44 -5.07 -5.79 -8.66
N GLU A 45 -4.25 -6.82 -8.53
CA GLU A 45 -4.71 -8.21 -8.44
C GLU A 45 -4.25 -8.87 -7.13
N VAL A 46 -4.95 -9.93 -6.72
CA VAL A 46 -4.66 -10.71 -5.51
C VAL A 46 -3.23 -11.23 -5.46
N GLY A 47 -2.65 -11.67 -6.58
CA GLY A 47 -1.27 -12.16 -6.61
C GLY A 47 -0.27 -11.05 -6.29
N ALA A 48 -0.45 -9.89 -6.91
CA ALA A 48 0.40 -8.72 -6.69
C ALA A 48 0.28 -8.17 -5.26
N SER A 49 -0.91 -8.30 -4.65
CA SER A 49 -1.14 -7.87 -3.27
C SER A 49 -0.21 -8.59 -2.28
N ALA A 50 -0.03 -9.90 -2.48
CA ALA A 50 0.89 -10.74 -1.72
C ALA A 50 2.35 -10.48 -2.04
N VAL A 51 2.73 -10.09 -3.26
CA VAL A 51 4.14 -9.77 -3.57
C VAL A 51 4.58 -8.49 -2.86
N GLN A 52 3.76 -7.45 -2.87
CA GLN A 52 4.13 -6.15 -2.31
C GLN A 52 3.85 -6.02 -0.82
N ASN A 53 3.05 -6.91 -0.23
CA ASN A 53 2.41 -6.67 1.07
C ASN A 53 1.72 -5.30 1.07
N ILE A 54 0.69 -5.18 0.22
CA ILE A 54 -0.09 -3.95 0.11
C ILE A 54 -0.64 -3.57 1.48
N GLY A 55 -0.82 -2.28 1.72
CA GLY A 55 -1.33 -1.82 3.00
C GLY A 55 -1.89 -0.41 2.92
N ALA A 56 -2.98 -0.19 3.64
CA ALA A 56 -3.66 1.08 3.77
C ALA A 56 -4.39 1.13 5.11
N TYR A 57 -4.59 2.34 5.62
CA TYR A 57 -5.38 2.58 6.84
C TYR A 57 -5.02 1.67 8.03
N GLY A 58 -3.71 1.54 8.28
CA GLY A 58 -3.19 0.79 9.43
C GLY A 58 -3.18 -0.74 9.29
N ARG A 59 -3.59 -1.27 8.13
CA ARG A 59 -3.59 -2.70 7.84
C ARG A 59 -2.70 -3.04 6.66
N GLU A 60 -2.20 -4.26 6.64
CA GLU A 60 -1.39 -4.83 5.57
C GLU A 60 -1.95 -6.20 5.15
N ALA A 61 -1.73 -6.62 3.90
CA ALA A 61 -2.23 -7.90 3.39
C ALA A 61 -1.72 -9.09 4.21
N LYS A 62 -0.47 -9.02 4.71
CA LYS A 62 0.10 -10.04 5.60
C LYS A 62 -0.74 -10.31 6.86
N ASP A 63 -1.56 -9.35 7.29
CA ASP A 63 -2.33 -9.49 8.53
C ASP A 63 -3.46 -10.52 8.38
N THR A 64 -3.82 -10.88 7.14
CA THR A 64 -4.83 -11.89 6.81
C THR A 64 -4.30 -13.02 5.93
N ILE A 65 -3.17 -12.85 5.23
CA ILE A 65 -2.57 -13.92 4.43
C ILE A 65 -2.15 -15.08 5.34
N GLU A 66 -2.66 -16.27 5.06
CA GLU A 66 -2.23 -17.50 5.71
C GLU A 66 -1.13 -18.20 4.90
N GLN A 67 -1.33 -18.30 3.59
CA GLN A 67 -0.44 -18.98 2.66
C GLN A 67 -0.45 -18.31 1.28
N VAL A 68 0.67 -18.46 0.55
CA VAL A 68 0.82 -18.06 -0.84
C VAL A 68 1.22 -19.28 -1.66
N GLU A 69 0.40 -19.61 -2.64
CA GLU A 69 0.63 -20.70 -3.58
C GLU A 69 1.31 -20.15 -4.84
N CYS A 70 2.41 -20.79 -5.22
CA CYS A 70 3.26 -20.37 -6.32
C CYS A 70 3.66 -21.55 -7.21
N ILE A 71 4.05 -21.25 -8.45
CA ILE A 71 4.88 -22.12 -9.30
C ILE A 71 6.32 -21.60 -9.23
N ASP A 72 7.27 -22.48 -8.94
CA ASP A 72 8.70 -22.19 -9.08
C ASP A 72 9.09 -22.28 -10.56
N VAL A 73 9.59 -21.20 -11.16
CA VAL A 73 9.94 -21.18 -12.59
C VAL A 73 11.14 -22.06 -12.92
N GLU A 74 11.98 -22.39 -11.94
CA GLU A 74 13.15 -23.26 -12.15
C GLU A 74 12.75 -24.73 -12.18
N SER A 75 11.93 -25.16 -11.21
CA SER A 75 11.55 -26.57 -11.05
C SER A 75 10.20 -26.93 -11.69
N LEU A 76 9.42 -25.93 -12.09
CA LEU A 76 8.04 -26.04 -12.58
C LEU A 76 7.08 -26.72 -11.59
N CYS A 77 7.49 -26.82 -10.34
CA CYS A 77 6.73 -27.48 -9.29
C CYS A 77 5.95 -26.44 -8.47
N MET A 78 4.80 -26.88 -7.97
CA MET A 78 4.02 -26.10 -7.01
C MET A 78 4.79 -25.98 -5.69
N ARG A 79 4.78 -24.77 -5.12
CA ARG A 79 5.31 -24.49 -3.80
C ARG A 79 4.33 -23.61 -3.04
N ILE A 80 4.10 -23.95 -1.77
CA ILE A 80 3.30 -23.14 -0.86
C ILE A 80 4.24 -22.52 0.16
N PHE A 81 4.11 -21.20 0.36
CA PHE A 81 4.78 -20.46 1.42
C PHE A 81 3.74 -20.14 2.49
N ASP A 82 4.05 -20.42 3.75
CA ASP A 82 3.28 -19.86 4.86
C ASP A 82 3.59 -18.36 5.05
N ASN A 83 2.79 -17.67 5.87
CA ASN A 83 2.97 -16.25 6.16
C ASN A 83 4.39 -15.90 6.63
N ALA A 84 4.98 -16.71 7.52
CA ALA A 84 6.31 -16.46 8.06
C ALA A 84 7.39 -16.60 6.98
N GLN A 85 7.28 -17.61 6.12
CA GLN A 85 8.17 -17.85 4.99
C GLN A 85 8.09 -16.75 3.92
N CYS A 86 6.97 -16.02 3.83
CA CYS A 86 6.84 -14.87 2.92
C CYS A 86 7.70 -13.67 3.34
N MET A 87 8.22 -13.65 4.58
CA MET A 87 9.12 -12.62 5.11
C MET A 87 8.61 -11.19 4.88
N TYR A 88 7.35 -10.96 5.23
CA TYR A 88 6.70 -9.67 4.99
C TYR A 88 7.30 -8.52 5.79
N GLY A 89 7.48 -7.39 5.11
CA GLY A 89 7.85 -6.10 5.69
C GLY A 89 7.03 -4.97 5.06
N TYR A 90 7.35 -3.73 5.44
CA TYR A 90 6.71 -2.56 4.82
C TYR A 90 7.03 -2.53 3.33
N ARG A 91 6.00 -2.69 2.48
CA ARG A 91 6.10 -2.74 1.01
C ARG A 91 7.09 -3.79 0.46
N SER A 92 7.26 -4.88 1.19
CA SER A 92 8.30 -5.89 0.97
C SER A 92 7.82 -7.30 1.29
N SER A 93 8.35 -8.27 0.55
CA SER A 93 8.26 -9.71 0.80
C SER A 93 9.50 -10.41 0.26
N ILE A 94 9.65 -11.71 0.52
CA ILE A 94 10.67 -12.56 -0.10
C ILE A 94 10.56 -12.56 -1.64
N PHE A 95 9.34 -12.44 -2.19
CA PHE A 95 9.08 -12.42 -3.63
C PHE A 95 9.56 -11.13 -4.30
N LYS A 96 9.68 -10.03 -3.54
CA LYS A 96 10.19 -8.73 -4.04
C LYS A 96 11.70 -8.59 -3.85
N LYS A 97 12.30 -9.41 -2.97
CA LYS A 97 13.71 -9.36 -2.58
C LYS A 97 14.45 -10.62 -3.02
N GLU A 98 14.70 -11.56 -2.11
CA GLU A 98 15.61 -12.68 -2.28
C GLU A 98 15.20 -13.62 -3.41
N MET A 99 13.89 -13.72 -3.68
CA MET A 99 13.32 -14.63 -4.67
C MET A 99 12.68 -13.87 -5.85
N LYS A 100 13.09 -12.63 -6.10
CA LYS A 100 12.56 -11.82 -7.21
C LYS A 100 12.75 -12.55 -8.55
N GLY A 101 11.66 -12.72 -9.27
CA GLY A 101 11.64 -13.38 -10.59
C GLY A 101 11.60 -14.90 -10.57
N ARG A 102 11.69 -15.56 -9.40
CA ARG A 102 11.71 -17.02 -9.29
C ARG A 102 10.31 -17.66 -9.19
N PHE A 103 9.36 -16.99 -8.55
CA PHE A 103 8.05 -17.59 -8.28
C PHE A 103 6.94 -16.82 -8.98
N ILE A 104 6.00 -17.55 -9.57
CA ILE A 104 4.74 -17.02 -10.10
C ILE A 104 3.66 -17.33 -9.08
N VAL A 105 3.07 -16.30 -8.46
CA VAL A 105 1.95 -16.47 -7.53
C VAL A 105 0.72 -16.93 -8.32
N THR A 106 0.11 -18.04 -7.92
CA THR A 106 -1.10 -18.60 -8.57
C THR A 106 -2.35 -18.43 -7.72
N ALA A 107 -2.21 -18.42 -6.40
CA ALA A 107 -3.29 -18.15 -5.47
C ALA A 107 -2.78 -17.67 -4.11
N VAL A 108 -3.66 -16.99 -3.38
CA VAL A 108 -3.40 -16.52 -2.02
C VAL A 108 -4.55 -16.97 -1.11
N PHE A 109 -4.18 -17.41 0.09
CA PHE A 109 -5.10 -17.88 1.11
C PHE A 109 -5.23 -16.80 2.17
N PHE A 110 -6.45 -16.36 2.46
CA PHE A 110 -6.72 -15.34 3.46
C PHE A 110 -7.57 -15.93 4.58
N ARG A 111 -7.11 -15.78 5.83
CA ARG A 111 -7.87 -16.04 7.04
C ARG A 111 -8.62 -14.78 7.44
N LEU A 112 -9.94 -14.87 7.43
CA LEU A 112 -10.86 -13.77 7.70
C LEU A 112 -11.74 -14.08 8.91
N GLN A 113 -12.21 -13.03 9.58
CA GLN A 113 -12.97 -13.12 10.83
C GLN A 113 -14.47 -12.92 10.60
N LYS A 114 -15.30 -13.79 11.18
CA LYS A 114 -16.77 -13.65 11.16
C LYS A 114 -17.30 -12.69 12.23
N LYS A 115 -16.47 -12.38 13.23
CA LYS A 115 -16.72 -11.39 14.29
C LYS A 115 -15.53 -10.43 14.38
N PRO A 116 -15.34 -9.57 13.37
CA PRO A 116 -14.13 -8.79 13.26
C PRO A 116 -14.06 -7.67 14.29
N ILE A 117 -12.84 -7.37 14.74
CA ILE A 117 -12.52 -6.11 15.43
C ILE A 117 -12.18 -5.09 14.34
N LEU A 118 -12.93 -4.00 14.27
CA LEU A 118 -12.70 -2.95 13.27
C LEU A 118 -11.52 -2.06 13.66
N HIS A 119 -10.62 -1.83 12.71
CA HIS A 119 -9.44 -1.00 12.89
C HIS A 119 -9.67 0.41 12.31
N LEU A 120 -10.03 1.36 13.18
CA LEU A 120 -10.53 2.69 12.77
C LEU A 120 -9.56 3.83 13.07
N GLU A 121 -8.43 3.56 13.71
CA GLU A 121 -7.55 4.57 14.31
C GLU A 121 -6.69 5.32 13.29
N TYR A 122 -6.59 4.83 12.05
CA TYR A 122 -5.67 5.40 11.06
C TYR A 122 -6.27 6.58 10.29
N GLY A 123 -5.59 7.73 10.37
CA GLY A 123 -5.91 8.92 9.60
C GLY A 123 -7.29 9.47 9.95
N ASN A 124 -8.09 9.80 8.93
CA ASN A 124 -9.40 10.42 9.12
C ASN A 124 -10.55 9.39 9.21
N LEU A 125 -10.25 8.08 9.28
CA LEU A 125 -11.26 7.03 9.22
C LEU A 125 -12.23 7.10 10.41
N SER A 126 -11.70 7.24 11.62
CA SER A 126 -12.49 7.47 12.84
C SER A 126 -13.38 8.72 12.75
N THR A 127 -12.89 9.81 12.17
CA THR A 127 -13.66 11.05 11.97
C THR A 127 -14.81 10.86 10.98
N VAL A 128 -14.59 10.13 9.88
CA VAL A 128 -15.64 9.89 8.88
C VAL A 128 -16.74 8.99 9.45
N LEU A 129 -16.38 8.07 10.35
CA LEU A 129 -17.30 7.10 10.95
C LEU A 129 -17.85 7.56 12.31
N SER A 130 -17.48 8.74 12.81
CA SER A 130 -17.80 9.16 14.19
C SER A 130 -19.30 9.34 14.46
N SER A 131 -20.10 9.51 13.41
CA SER A 131 -21.57 9.61 13.50
C SER A 131 -22.25 8.24 13.67
N LEU A 132 -21.54 7.15 13.41
CA LEU A 132 -22.05 5.79 13.54
C LEU A 132 -21.69 5.23 14.90
N LYS A 133 -22.71 4.78 15.65
CA LYS A 133 -22.51 4.18 16.97
C LYS A 133 -21.79 2.82 16.89
N GLU A 134 -22.16 2.02 15.90
CA GLU A 134 -21.60 0.68 15.64
C GLU A 134 -21.39 0.54 14.14
N PRO A 135 -20.21 0.94 13.62
CA PRO A 135 -19.91 0.81 12.19
C PRO A 135 -19.91 -0.67 11.75
N SER A 136 -20.42 -0.94 10.55
CA SER A 136 -20.31 -2.24 9.88
C SER A 136 -19.06 -2.31 9.00
N LEU A 137 -18.71 -3.51 8.51
CA LEU A 137 -17.66 -3.68 7.48
C LEU A 137 -17.94 -2.86 6.22
N GLN A 138 -19.22 -2.76 5.83
CA GLN A 138 -19.63 -1.96 4.68
C GLN A 138 -19.40 -0.46 4.93
N ASP A 139 -19.64 0.02 6.15
CA ASP A 139 -19.36 1.42 6.51
C ASP A 139 -17.88 1.73 6.43
N VAL A 140 -17.03 0.84 6.95
CA VAL A 140 -15.57 0.98 6.86
C VAL A 140 -15.11 1.01 5.41
N ARG A 141 -15.56 0.05 4.60
CA ARG A 141 -15.28 0.00 3.15
C ARG A 141 -15.69 1.30 2.46
N ASN A 142 -16.91 1.78 2.69
CA ASN A 142 -17.43 3.02 2.09
C ASN A 142 -16.59 4.24 2.50
N ALA A 143 -16.23 4.35 3.78
CA ALA A 143 -15.39 5.44 4.27
C ALA A 143 -13.99 5.39 3.64
N VAL A 144 -13.38 4.21 3.55
CA VAL A 144 -12.08 4.02 2.88
C VAL A 144 -12.15 4.44 1.41
N ILE A 145 -13.17 3.96 0.66
CA ILE A 145 -13.37 4.31 -0.75
C ILE A 145 -13.49 5.83 -0.91
N LYS A 146 -14.32 6.48 -0.09
CA LYS A 146 -14.52 7.92 -0.13
C LYS A 146 -13.24 8.70 0.13
N ILE A 147 -12.51 8.36 1.20
CA ILE A 147 -11.26 9.07 1.53
C ILE A 147 -10.21 8.88 0.42
N ARG A 148 -10.18 7.70 -0.22
CA ARG A 148 -9.27 7.41 -1.34
C ARG A 148 -9.63 8.22 -2.58
N SER A 149 -10.90 8.26 -2.98
CA SER A 149 -11.34 8.99 -4.18
C SER A 149 -11.20 10.51 -4.05
N GLU A 150 -11.25 11.04 -2.83
CA GLU A 150 -10.98 12.47 -2.59
C GLU A 150 -9.50 12.84 -2.77
N LYS A 151 -8.58 11.90 -2.52
CA LYS A 151 -7.12 12.14 -2.44
C LYS A 151 -6.32 11.61 -3.62
N LEU A 152 -6.76 10.52 -4.23
CA LEU A 152 -6.02 9.81 -5.27
C LEU A 152 -6.68 10.04 -6.62
N PRO A 153 -5.90 10.30 -7.69
CA PRO A 153 -6.44 10.36 -9.03
C PRO A 153 -6.80 8.95 -9.49
N ASP A 154 -7.96 8.82 -10.12
CA ASP A 154 -8.39 7.58 -10.73
C ASP A 154 -7.49 7.25 -11.93
N PRO A 155 -6.78 6.10 -11.91
CA PRO A 155 -5.82 5.74 -12.95
C PRO A 155 -6.47 5.54 -14.33
N ASP A 156 -7.78 5.25 -14.41
CA ASP A 156 -8.49 5.10 -15.67
C ASP A 156 -8.67 6.44 -16.41
N PHE A 157 -8.60 7.56 -15.67
CA PHE A 157 -8.73 8.90 -16.21
C PHE A 157 -7.41 9.68 -16.23
N VAL A 158 -6.56 9.47 -15.22
CA VAL A 158 -5.27 10.14 -15.07
C VAL A 158 -4.21 9.09 -14.77
N GLY A 159 -3.45 8.69 -15.80
CA GLY A 159 -2.46 7.62 -15.68
C GLY A 159 -1.49 7.86 -14.53
N ASN A 160 -1.46 6.93 -13.57
CA ASN A 160 -0.59 6.97 -12.40
C ASN A 160 -0.38 5.55 -11.85
N ALA A 161 0.64 5.37 -11.01
CA ALA A 161 0.96 4.09 -10.35
C ALA A 161 0.73 4.16 -8.83
N GLY A 162 -0.20 5.01 -8.38
CA GLY A 162 -0.42 5.27 -6.96
C GLY A 162 0.72 6.05 -6.31
N SER A 163 1.04 5.72 -5.06
CA SER A 163 2.18 6.34 -4.38
C SER A 163 3.47 5.89 -5.06
N PHE A 164 4.18 6.85 -5.66
CA PHE A 164 5.41 6.61 -6.39
C PHE A 164 6.58 6.32 -5.46
N PHE A 165 6.61 6.93 -4.27
CA PHE A 165 7.66 6.74 -3.26
C PHE A 165 7.13 6.03 -2.01
N MET A 166 7.98 5.19 -1.40
CA MET A 166 7.74 4.68 -0.06
C MET A 166 7.96 5.77 0.99
N ASN A 167 7.32 5.62 2.15
CA ASN A 167 7.64 6.46 3.30
C ASN A 167 8.99 6.04 3.89
N PRO A 168 9.99 6.94 4.01
CA PRO A 168 11.28 6.62 4.61
C PRO A 168 11.12 6.25 6.08
N ILE A 169 11.91 5.26 6.51
CA ILE A 169 12.07 4.87 7.91
C ILE A 169 13.46 5.34 8.33
N ILE A 170 13.52 6.21 9.33
CA ILE A 170 14.75 6.87 9.79
C ILE A 170 14.96 6.70 11.29
N PRO A 171 16.21 6.76 11.78
CA PRO A 171 16.49 6.74 13.22
C PRO A 171 15.83 7.92 13.95
N VAL A 172 15.36 7.68 15.17
CA VAL A 172 14.76 8.73 16.03
C VAL A 172 15.67 9.96 16.16
N GLY A 173 16.99 9.76 16.31
CA GLY A 173 17.93 10.88 16.42
C GLY A 173 18.02 11.76 15.17
N GLN A 174 17.76 11.21 13.97
CA GLN A 174 17.68 12.00 12.75
C GLN A 174 16.34 12.75 12.69
N TYR A 175 15.24 12.08 13.05
CA TYR A 175 13.92 12.70 13.11
C TYR A 175 13.88 13.90 14.06
N GLU A 176 14.42 13.78 15.28
CA GLU A 176 14.42 14.88 16.26
C GLU A 176 15.21 16.10 15.78
N LYS A 177 16.29 15.91 14.99
CA LYS A 177 17.00 17.03 14.36
C LYS A 177 16.12 17.76 13.36
N ILE A 178 15.40 17.02 12.50
CA ILE A 178 14.50 17.62 11.51
C ILE A 178 13.31 18.30 12.20
N LYS A 179 12.76 17.69 13.25
CA LYS A 179 11.62 18.22 14.01
C LYS A 179 11.94 19.55 14.70
N ALA A 180 13.21 19.79 15.06
CA ALA A 180 13.63 21.08 15.62
C ALA A 180 13.40 22.24 14.62
N ASP A 181 13.67 22.02 13.34
CA ASP A 181 13.46 23.00 12.27
C ASP A 181 12.03 22.95 11.70
N TYR A 182 11.37 21.80 11.80
CA TYR A 182 10.02 21.55 11.30
C TYR A 182 9.11 20.93 12.36
N PRO A 183 8.56 21.72 13.31
CA PRO A 183 7.80 21.19 14.44
C PRO A 183 6.52 20.43 14.06
N ASP A 184 5.99 20.66 12.85
CA ASP A 184 4.79 20.03 12.33
C ASP A 184 5.04 18.71 11.57
N ILE A 185 6.29 18.25 11.49
CA ILE A 185 6.63 17.00 10.79
C ILE A 185 5.84 15.82 11.38
N PRO A 186 5.07 15.07 10.57
CA PRO A 186 4.34 13.91 11.04
C PRO A 186 5.27 12.71 11.26
N SER A 187 4.97 11.90 12.26
CA SER A 187 5.71 10.68 12.59
C SER A 187 4.79 9.51 12.88
N TYR A 188 5.19 8.33 12.40
CA TYR A 188 4.58 7.06 12.77
C TYR A 188 5.67 6.13 13.33
N PRO A 189 5.42 5.43 14.45
CA PRO A 189 6.35 4.40 14.94
C PRO A 189 6.63 3.34 13.88
N ALA A 190 7.89 2.91 13.76
CA ALA A 190 8.33 1.92 12.76
C ALA A 190 9.19 0.79 13.34
N GLY A 191 9.14 0.61 14.66
CA GLY A 191 9.99 -0.33 15.41
C GLY A 191 10.93 0.38 16.39
N LEU A 192 11.78 -0.41 17.06
CA LEU A 192 12.67 0.11 18.10
C LEU A 192 13.64 1.16 17.54
N GLY A 193 13.54 2.40 18.03
CA GLY A 193 14.41 3.51 17.63
C GLY A 193 14.20 4.01 16.20
N GLN A 194 13.12 3.62 15.52
CA GLN A 194 12.83 3.96 14.13
C GLN A 194 11.50 4.70 13.98
N ILE A 195 11.50 5.73 13.15
CA ILE A 195 10.32 6.54 12.81
C ILE A 195 10.10 6.50 11.31
N LYS A 196 8.85 6.20 10.92
CA LYS A 196 8.39 6.34 9.54
C LYS A 196 7.87 7.76 9.33
N VAL A 197 8.47 8.46 8.38
CA VAL A 197 8.11 9.83 8.02
C VAL A 197 7.32 9.81 6.71
N PRO A 198 6.15 10.47 6.63
CA PRO A 198 5.39 10.58 5.39
C PRO A 198 6.18 11.28 4.26
N ALA A 199 6.51 10.56 3.19
CA ALA A 199 7.19 11.12 2.03
C ALA A 199 6.35 12.21 1.34
N ALA A 200 5.02 12.10 1.36
CA ALA A 200 4.13 13.15 0.87
C ALA A 200 4.43 14.52 1.51
N TRP A 201 4.65 14.56 2.83
CA TRP A 201 4.93 15.78 3.57
C TRP A 201 6.33 16.32 3.21
N LEU A 202 7.34 15.44 3.07
CA LEU A 202 8.67 15.85 2.63
C LEU A 202 8.64 16.49 1.24
N ILE A 203 7.94 15.85 0.29
CA ILE A 203 7.81 16.32 -1.09
C ILE A 203 7.03 17.64 -1.17
N ASP A 204 5.94 17.77 -0.39
CA ASP A 204 5.16 19.02 -0.30
C ASP A 204 6.01 20.16 0.28
N ARG A 205 6.79 19.87 1.34
CA ARG A 205 7.69 20.85 1.95
C ARG A 205 8.84 21.25 1.03
N CYS A 206 9.24 20.42 0.08
CA CYS A 206 10.14 20.80 -1.02
C CYS A 206 9.44 21.62 -2.13
N GLY A 207 8.13 21.81 -2.04
CA GLY A 207 7.33 22.63 -2.95
C GLY A 207 7.08 21.95 -4.29
N TRP A 208 7.02 20.62 -4.34
CA TRP A 208 6.81 19.87 -5.58
C TRP A 208 5.34 19.69 -5.97
N LYS A 209 4.41 19.93 -5.05
CA LYS A 209 2.96 19.81 -5.28
C LYS A 209 2.53 20.58 -6.53
N GLY A 210 1.93 19.89 -7.50
CA GLY A 210 1.46 20.47 -8.76
C GLY A 210 2.55 20.85 -9.76
N LYS A 211 3.84 20.64 -9.45
CA LYS A 211 4.92 20.91 -10.41
C LYS A 211 5.03 19.80 -11.44
N ALA A 212 5.39 20.20 -12.66
CA ALA A 212 5.55 19.32 -13.80
C ALA A 212 7.00 19.29 -14.30
N GLU A 213 7.34 18.21 -14.97
CA GLU A 213 8.59 17.97 -15.70
C GLU A 213 8.21 17.20 -16.98
N GLY A 214 8.43 17.80 -18.15
CA GLY A 214 7.94 17.22 -19.40
C GLY A 214 6.43 16.99 -19.35
N GLY A 215 5.96 15.79 -19.69
CA GLY A 215 4.55 15.41 -19.58
C GLY A 215 4.11 14.88 -18.21
N ALA A 216 5.03 14.70 -17.25
CA ALA A 216 4.75 14.17 -15.92
C ALA A 216 4.57 15.30 -14.88
N ALA A 217 3.79 15.06 -13.83
CA ALA A 217 3.64 16.01 -12.73
C ALA A 217 3.35 15.36 -11.39
N VAL A 218 3.57 16.12 -10.31
CA VAL A 218 3.14 15.72 -8.96
C VAL A 218 1.67 16.09 -8.76
N TYR A 219 0.85 15.14 -8.34
CA TYR A 219 -0.58 15.36 -8.17
C TYR A 219 -0.88 16.38 -7.07
N GLU A 220 -1.76 17.34 -7.37
CA GLU A 220 -2.06 18.48 -6.50
C GLU A 220 -2.77 18.10 -5.19
N LYS A 221 -3.41 16.93 -5.09
CA LYS A 221 -4.07 16.49 -3.85
C LYS A 221 -3.24 15.52 -3.03
N GLN A 222 -2.21 14.91 -3.63
CA GLN A 222 -1.37 13.92 -2.99
C GLN A 222 0.03 13.90 -3.59
N CYS A 223 1.01 14.47 -2.87
CA CYS A 223 2.38 14.65 -3.36
C CYS A 223 3.16 13.34 -3.57
N LEU A 224 2.65 12.21 -3.07
CA LEU A 224 3.23 10.90 -3.37
C LEU A 224 2.90 10.41 -4.79
N VAL A 225 1.88 10.95 -5.45
CA VAL A 225 1.43 10.45 -6.75
C VAL A 225 2.06 11.27 -7.86
N LEU A 226 2.79 10.59 -8.75
CA LEU A 226 3.19 11.14 -10.04
C LEU A 226 2.15 10.77 -11.09
N ILE A 227 1.70 11.75 -11.85
CA ILE A 227 0.67 11.61 -12.88
C ILE A 227 1.23 11.84 -14.27
N ASN A 228 0.67 11.13 -15.24
CA ASN A 228 0.75 11.48 -16.64
C ASN A 228 -0.21 12.66 -16.89
N GLN A 229 0.32 13.87 -16.88
CA GLN A 229 -0.48 15.09 -17.09
C GLN A 229 -0.68 15.39 -18.57
N ASN A 230 0.34 15.15 -19.39
CA ASN A 230 0.32 15.49 -20.81
C ASN A 230 1.25 14.58 -21.63
N HIS A 231 0.77 13.37 -21.94
CA HIS A 231 1.52 12.38 -22.75
C HIS A 231 2.95 12.13 -22.24
N ALA A 232 3.11 12.00 -20.92
CA ALA A 232 4.37 11.75 -20.25
C ALA A 232 5.12 10.57 -20.87
N LYS A 233 6.40 10.78 -21.16
CA LYS A 233 7.33 9.68 -21.46
C LYS A 233 7.85 9.08 -20.15
N ALA A 234 8.34 7.85 -20.20
CA ALA A 234 9.02 7.23 -19.06
C ALA A 234 10.16 8.12 -18.52
N GLN A 235 10.92 8.76 -19.40
CA GLN A 235 12.00 9.68 -19.03
C GLN A 235 11.51 10.92 -18.27
N ASP A 236 10.31 11.42 -18.56
CA ASP A 236 9.73 12.56 -17.85
C ASP A 236 9.46 12.19 -16.39
N VAL A 237 8.88 11.00 -16.18
CA VAL A 237 8.59 10.45 -14.85
C VAL A 237 9.89 10.17 -14.08
N LEU A 238 10.89 9.58 -14.73
CA LEU A 238 12.19 9.29 -14.13
C LEU A 238 12.93 10.59 -13.74
N SER A 239 12.98 11.58 -14.63
CA SER A 239 13.57 12.90 -14.38
C SER A 239 12.88 13.59 -13.20
N LEU A 240 11.54 13.57 -13.17
CA LEU A 240 10.77 14.15 -12.08
C LEU A 240 11.09 13.46 -10.75
N ALA A 241 11.12 12.12 -10.74
CA ALA A 241 11.39 11.34 -9.55
C ALA A 241 12.82 11.58 -9.01
N GLU A 242 13.80 11.67 -9.88
CA GLU A 242 15.19 11.97 -9.52
C GLU A 242 15.31 13.36 -8.90
N LYS A 243 14.72 14.39 -9.53
CA LYS A 243 14.74 15.77 -9.00
C LYS A 243 14.05 15.87 -7.64
N ILE A 244 12.94 15.16 -7.45
CA ILE A 244 12.25 15.08 -6.15
C ILE A 244 13.16 14.42 -5.10
N THR A 245 13.79 13.30 -5.45
CA THR A 245 14.70 12.57 -4.54
C THR A 245 15.87 13.46 -4.09
N ILE A 246 16.56 14.10 -5.03
CA ILE A 246 17.67 15.04 -4.75
C ILE A 246 17.19 16.21 -3.88
N SER A 247 16.00 16.75 -4.16
CA SER A 247 15.44 17.87 -3.41
C SER A 247 15.12 17.51 -1.97
N VAL A 248 14.56 16.32 -1.71
CA VAL A 248 14.26 15.82 -0.36
C VAL A 248 15.56 15.51 0.39
N GLU A 249 16.53 14.90 -0.26
CA GLU A 249 17.84 14.62 0.32
C GLU A 249 18.57 15.90 0.72
N ASN A 250 18.66 16.88 -0.18
CA ASN A 250 19.31 18.16 0.10
C ASN A 250 18.63 18.96 1.23
N ARG A 251 17.30 18.87 1.37
CA ARG A 251 16.55 19.63 2.38
C ARG A 251 16.53 18.94 3.75
N PHE A 252 16.41 17.62 3.79
CA PHE A 252 16.16 16.87 5.03
C PHE A 252 17.27 15.88 5.40
N GLY A 253 18.23 15.64 4.50
CA GLY A 253 19.18 14.54 4.63
C GLY A 253 18.51 13.16 4.59
N ILE A 254 17.33 13.06 3.99
CA ILE A 254 16.56 11.82 3.86
C ILE A 254 16.53 11.41 2.38
N THR A 255 16.99 10.21 2.08
CA THR A 255 16.77 9.58 0.78
C THR A 255 15.40 8.91 0.77
N ILE A 256 14.61 9.17 -0.27
CA ILE A 256 13.34 8.47 -0.54
C ILE A 256 13.50 7.54 -1.73
N HIS A 257 12.81 6.42 -1.71
CA HIS A 257 12.95 5.38 -2.74
C HIS A 257 11.62 5.12 -3.43
N PRO A 258 11.61 4.88 -4.76
CA PRO A 258 10.42 4.47 -5.46
C PRO A 258 9.79 3.20 -4.88
N GLU A 259 8.46 3.19 -4.80
CA GLU A 259 7.64 2.01 -4.51
C GLU A 259 7.35 1.20 -5.78
N VAL A 260 7.26 1.90 -6.92
CA VAL A 260 7.01 1.36 -8.26
C VAL A 260 8.19 0.55 -8.77
N ASN A 261 7.93 -0.40 -9.68
CA ASN A 261 8.98 -1.12 -10.41
C ASN A 261 9.28 -0.40 -11.73
N PHE A 262 10.56 -0.27 -12.06
CA PHE A 262 11.00 0.10 -13.41
C PHE A 262 11.23 -1.17 -14.22
N ILE A 263 10.67 -1.18 -15.44
CA ILE A 263 10.76 -2.30 -16.38
C ILE A 263 11.45 -1.76 -17.64
N ASP A 264 12.50 -2.47 -18.06
CA ASP A 264 13.28 -2.15 -19.26
C ASP A 264 12.72 -2.84 -20.51
#